data_AF-A0A5M9MWW6-F1
#
_entry.id   AF-A0A5M9MWW6-F1
#
_cell.length_a   1.000
_cell.length_b   1.000
_cell.length_c   1.000
_cell.angle_alpha   90.00
_cell.angle_beta   90.00
_cell.angle_gamma   90.00
#
_symmetry.space_group_name_H-M   'P 1'
#
loop_
_entity.id
_entity.type
_entity.pdbx_description
1 polymer ?
#
loop_
_entity_poly.entity_id
_entity_poly.type
_entity_poly.pdbx_seq_one_letter_code
_entity_poly.pdbx_strand_id
1 'polypeptide(L)'
;MAVYTLVQEWADLRDYLQSLWHEVAYDGLNSAIAGTLCNVAITMVKRTQSAIFVDFPGHDLYKTVMKTITRGDPEKAQTMFSAHILKISPDSAKGEVVQENKVDIKEQFSIHAYQDLLDFITNFQKTRSGKPTKRMLAEIRNWDP
;
A
#
# COMPACT_ATOMS: atom_id res chain seq x y z
N MET A 1 17.14 -5.00 7.34
CA MET A 1 16.43 -4.48 8.53
C MET A 1 15.55 -3.28 8.18
N ALA A 2 16.10 -2.13 7.76
CA ALA A 2 15.31 -0.92 7.48
C ALA A 2 14.10 -1.14 6.52
N VAL A 3 14.31 -1.82 5.39
CA VAL A 3 13.23 -2.11 4.43
C VAL A 3 12.15 -3.04 5.00
N TYR A 4 12.53 -3.98 5.87
CA TYR A 4 11.57 -4.87 6.52
C TYR A 4 10.73 -4.12 7.55
N THR A 5 11.38 -3.27 8.36
CA THR A 5 10.67 -2.36 9.30
C THR A 5 9.71 -1.45 8.56
N LEU A 6 10.13 -0.85 7.44
CA LEU A 6 9.26 -0.03 6.60
C LEU A 6 8.03 -0.80 6.11
N VAL A 7 8.22 -2.05 5.65
CA VAL A 7 7.09 -2.89 5.19
C VAL A 7 6.12 -3.19 6.33
N GLN A 8 6.64 -3.47 7.52
CA GLN A 8 5.82 -3.75 8.68
C GLN A 8 5.01 -2.51 9.12
N GLU A 9 5.69 -1.36 9.27
CA GLU A 9 5.02 -0.10 9.61
C GLU A 9 3.98 0.32 8.57
N TRP A 10 4.28 0.08 7.28
CA TRP A 10 3.29 0.28 6.22
C TRP A 10 2.08 -0.62 6.42
N ALA A 11 2.30 -1.92 6.58
CA ALA A 11 1.22 -2.89 6.72
C ALA A 11 0.30 -2.55 7.90
N ASP A 12 0.89 -2.21 9.05
CA ASP A 12 0.16 -1.81 10.26
C ASP A 12 -0.63 -0.51 10.04
N LEU A 13 -0.03 0.49 9.39
CA LEU A 13 -0.70 1.76 9.07
C LEU A 13 -1.88 1.56 8.11
N ARG A 14 -1.72 0.69 7.11
CA ARG A 14 -2.79 0.36 6.14
C ARG A 14 -3.93 -0.36 6.82
N ASP A 15 -3.64 -1.36 7.65
CA ASP A 15 -4.65 -2.13 8.39
C ASP A 15 -5.46 -1.23 9.33
N TYR A 16 -4.78 -0.33 10.05
CA TYR A 16 -5.43 0.66 10.91
C TYR A 16 -6.37 1.59 10.13
N LEU A 17 -5.90 2.15 9.01
CA LEU A 17 -6.73 3.03 8.18
C LEU A 17 -7.92 2.28 7.57
N GLN A 18 -7.73 1.04 7.15
CA GLN A 18 -8.80 0.21 6.60
C GLN A 18 -9.87 -0.10 7.66
N SER A 19 -9.46 -0.44 8.87
CA SER A 19 -10.37 -0.68 10.01
C SER A 19 -11.18 0.59 10.34
N LEU A 20 -10.53 1.74 10.32
CA LEU A 20 -11.20 3.03 10.55
C LEU A 20 -12.25 3.34 9.48
N TRP A 21 -11.95 3.09 8.20
CA TRP A 21 -12.91 3.27 7.12
C TRP A 21 -14.05 2.26 7.18
N HIS A 22 -13.80 1.05 7.68
CA HIS A 22 -14.85 0.08 7.97
C HIS A 22 -15.83 0.61 9.02
N GLU A 23 -15.32 1.14 10.14
CA GLU A 23 -16.16 1.72 11.20
C GLU A 23 -17.00 2.90 10.68
N VAL A 24 -16.46 3.73 9.77
CA VAL A 24 -17.23 4.81 9.13
C VAL A 24 -18.37 4.26 8.28
N ALA A 25 -18.11 3.20 7.52
CA ALA A 25 -19.09 2.66 6.59
C ALA A 25 -20.20 1.84 7.28
N TYR A 26 -19.87 1.14 8.37
CA TYR A 26 -20.75 0.13 8.95
C TYR A 26 -21.17 0.41 10.41
N ASP A 27 -20.34 1.09 11.19
CA ASP A 27 -20.54 1.27 12.63
C ASP A 27 -20.89 2.71 13.04
N GLY A 28 -21.03 3.60 12.04
CA GLY A 28 -21.48 4.98 12.25
C GLY A 28 -20.38 5.93 12.75
N LEU A 29 -19.10 5.57 12.60
CA LEU A 29 -18.02 6.50 12.90
C LEU A 29 -18.08 7.71 11.97
N ASN A 30 -17.84 8.91 12.52
CA ASN A 30 -17.87 10.13 11.73
C ASN A 30 -16.69 10.16 10.72
N SER A 31 -17.00 10.35 9.44
CA SER A 31 -16.00 10.43 8.36
C SER A 31 -14.97 11.54 8.55
N ALA A 32 -15.28 12.60 9.30
CA ALA A 32 -14.32 13.65 9.65
C ALA A 32 -13.17 13.13 10.52
N ILE A 33 -13.42 12.13 11.37
CA ILE A 33 -12.39 11.48 12.19
C ILE A 33 -11.44 10.70 11.28
N ALA A 34 -12.01 9.91 10.36
CA ALA A 34 -11.23 9.18 9.36
C ALA A 34 -10.39 10.12 8.48
N GLY A 35 -10.98 11.20 7.97
CA GLY A 35 -10.26 12.20 7.19
C GLY A 35 -9.11 12.86 7.96
N THR A 36 -9.31 13.16 9.25
CA THR A 36 -8.27 13.73 10.11
C THR A 36 -7.13 12.74 10.33
N LEU A 37 -7.43 11.47 10.60
CA LEU A 37 -6.43 10.42 10.79
C LEU A 37 -5.67 10.11 9.48
N CYS A 38 -6.31 10.21 8.32
CA CYS A 38 -5.60 10.15 7.04
C CYS A 38 -4.55 11.26 6.89
N ASN A 39 -4.82 12.48 7.35
CA ASN A 39 -3.81 13.56 7.33
C ASN A 39 -2.62 13.27 8.25
N VAL A 40 -2.87 12.65 9.41
CA VAL A 40 -1.81 12.18 10.31
C VAL A 40 -0.98 11.08 9.64
N ALA A 41 -1.64 10.09 9.03
CA ALA A 41 -0.98 9.01 8.30
C ALA A 41 -0.10 9.53 7.15
N ILE A 42 -0.59 10.50 6.36
CA ILE A 42 0.21 11.18 5.32
C ILE A 42 1.46 11.83 5.93
N THR A 43 1.32 12.47 7.08
CA THR A 43 2.45 13.11 7.77
C THR A 43 3.46 12.09 8.25
N MET A 44 3.02 10.93 8.76
CA MET A 44 3.89 9.82 9.14
C MET A 44 4.69 9.31 7.93
N VAL A 45 4.01 9.02 6.82
CA VAL A 45 4.66 8.56 5.57
C VAL A 45 5.72 9.56 5.09
N LYS A 46 5.41 10.87 5.09
CA LYS A 46 6.37 11.92 4.70
C LYS A 46 7.60 11.98 5.61
N ARG A 47 7.40 11.81 6.93
CA ARG A 47 8.50 11.77 7.90
C ARG A 47 9.38 10.54 7.68
N THR A 48 8.80 9.37 7.50
CA THR A 48 9.51 8.13 7.19
C THR A 48 10.30 8.25 5.88
N GLN A 49 9.69 8.79 4.82
CA GLN A 49 10.38 9.06 3.56
C GLN A 49 11.59 9.99 3.78
N SER A 50 11.42 11.07 4.54
CA SER A 50 12.50 12.03 4.81
C SER A 50 13.66 11.39 5.58
N ALA A 51 13.34 10.53 6.56
CA ALA A 51 14.36 9.78 7.30
C ALA A 51 15.12 8.80 6.39
N ILE A 52 14.40 8.04 5.56
CA ILE A 52 15.02 7.13 4.58
C ILE A 52 15.90 7.88 3.59
N PHE A 53 15.48 9.07 3.14
CA PHE A 53 16.29 9.89 2.23
C PHE A 53 17.63 10.30 2.84
N VAL A 54 17.64 10.66 4.13
CA VAL A 54 18.88 11.03 4.85
C VAL A 54 19.80 9.82 5.03
N ASP A 55 19.24 8.69 5.45
CA ASP A 55 20.02 7.49 5.77
C ASP A 55 20.42 6.68 4.53
N PHE A 56 19.65 6.77 3.44
CA PHE A 56 19.83 5.98 2.20
C PHE A 56 19.61 6.83 0.93
N PRO A 57 20.52 7.77 0.61
CA PRO A 57 20.37 8.65 -0.55
C PRO A 57 20.21 7.86 -1.86
N GLY A 58 19.18 8.17 -2.65
CA GLY A 58 18.88 7.50 -3.93
C GLY A 58 18.14 6.16 -3.81
N HIS A 59 17.89 5.70 -2.58
CA HIS A 59 17.10 4.50 -2.29
C HIS A 59 15.71 4.82 -1.69
N ASP A 60 15.35 6.09 -1.61
CA ASP A 60 14.07 6.62 -1.10
C ASP A 60 12.93 6.57 -2.13
N LEU A 61 13.24 6.29 -3.39
CA LEU A 61 12.24 6.12 -4.45
C LEU A 61 11.42 4.86 -4.21
N TYR A 62 10.09 4.98 -4.33
CA TYR A 62 9.15 3.86 -4.21
C TYR A 62 9.61 2.64 -5.04
N LYS A 63 9.99 2.86 -6.31
CA LYS A 63 10.48 1.79 -7.20
C LYS A 63 11.69 1.06 -6.64
N THR A 64 12.62 1.77 -6.00
CA THR A 64 13.84 1.18 -5.42
C THR A 64 13.50 0.36 -4.17
N VAL A 65 12.63 0.89 -3.31
CA VAL A 65 12.11 0.17 -2.14
C VAL A 65 11.38 -1.11 -2.58
N MET A 66 10.46 -1.02 -3.54
CA MET A 66 9.71 -2.17 -4.05
C MET A 66 10.59 -3.22 -4.71
N LYS A 67 11.59 -2.80 -5.50
CA LYS A 67 12.58 -3.72 -6.07
C LYS A 67 13.35 -4.46 -4.97
N THR A 68 13.60 -3.80 -3.84
CA THR A 68 14.33 -4.41 -2.72
C THR A 68 13.46 -5.42 -1.98
N ILE A 69 12.21 -5.06 -1.67
CA ILE A 69 11.24 -5.95 -0.99
C ILE A 69 10.93 -7.18 -1.84
N THR A 70 10.67 -6.98 -3.13
CA THR A 70 10.30 -8.06 -4.05
C THR A 70 11.49 -8.81 -4.62
N ARG A 71 12.72 -8.44 -4.24
CA ARG A 71 13.97 -8.90 -4.87
C ARG A 71 13.96 -8.73 -6.40
N GLY A 72 13.20 -7.75 -6.88
CA GLY A 72 13.02 -7.38 -8.28
C GLY A 72 11.94 -8.16 -9.03
N ASP A 73 11.26 -9.11 -8.38
CA ASP A 73 10.23 -9.94 -9.01
C ASP A 73 9.01 -10.08 -8.08
N PRO A 74 7.99 -9.21 -8.23
CA PRO A 74 6.77 -9.27 -7.44
C PRO A 74 6.06 -10.64 -7.51
N GLU A 75 6.05 -11.30 -8.67
CA GLU A 75 5.38 -12.61 -8.82
C GLU A 75 6.07 -13.67 -7.96
N LYS A 76 7.41 -13.67 -7.92
CA LYS A 76 8.15 -14.56 -7.02
C LYS A 76 7.96 -14.18 -5.55
N ALA A 77 7.92 -12.88 -5.26
CA ALA A 77 7.78 -12.38 -3.90
C ALA A 77 6.40 -12.67 -3.30
N GLN A 78 5.36 -12.89 -4.10
CA GLN A 78 4.02 -13.26 -3.65
C GLN A 78 4.01 -14.47 -2.71
N THR A 79 4.95 -15.41 -2.89
CA THR A 79 5.07 -16.60 -2.04
C THR A 79 5.80 -16.35 -0.71
N MET A 80 6.39 -15.16 -0.54
CA MET A 80 7.16 -14.78 0.65
C MET A 80 6.32 -14.04 1.71
N PHE A 81 5.09 -13.66 1.38
CA PHE A 81 4.20 -12.91 2.28
C PHE A 81 2.91 -13.69 2.53
N SER A 82 2.72 -14.11 3.78
CA SER A 82 1.47 -14.72 4.24
C SER A 82 1.01 -14.06 5.54
N ALA A 83 -0.31 -14.01 5.70
CA ALA A 83 -0.97 -13.57 6.91
C ALA A 83 -1.49 -14.81 7.64
N HIS A 84 -1.20 -14.89 8.93
CA HIS A 84 -1.67 -15.98 9.79
C HIS A 84 -2.77 -15.47 10.71
N ILE A 85 -3.91 -16.16 10.70
CA ILE A 85 -4.95 -15.96 11.70
C ILE A 85 -4.61 -16.86 12.89
N LEU A 86 -4.36 -16.24 14.04
CA LEU A 86 -4.04 -16.94 15.28
C LEU A 86 -5.28 -17.04 16.17
N LYS A 87 -5.58 -18.24 16.65
CA LYS A 87 -6.50 -18.44 17.78
C LYS A 87 -5.70 -18.44 19.07
N ILE A 88 -5.97 -17.45 19.90
CA ILE A 88 -5.33 -17.32 21.21
C ILE A 88 -6.32 -17.85 22.25
N SER A 89 -5.96 -18.97 22.90
CA SER A 89 -6.72 -19.49 24.02
C SER A 89 -6.35 -18.73 25.30
N PRO A 90 -7.30 -18.47 26.22
CA PRO A 90 -7.05 -17.70 27.45
C PRO A 90 -5.91 -18.27 28.32
N ASP A 91 -5.71 -19.59 28.25
CA ASP A 91 -4.81 -20.33 29.14
C ASP A 91 -3.44 -20.64 28.53
N SER A 92 -3.19 -20.25 27.26
CA SER A 92 -1.94 -20.53 26.57
C SER A 92 -1.38 -19.26 25.94
N ALA A 93 -0.15 -18.88 26.33
CA ALA A 93 0.59 -17.77 25.72
C ALA A 93 1.01 -17.99 24.26
N LYS A 94 0.62 -19.13 23.66
CA LYS A 94 0.90 -19.47 22.26
C LYS A 94 -0.41 -19.51 21.49
N GLY A 95 -0.52 -18.67 20.46
CA GLY A 95 -1.62 -18.73 19.50
C GLY A 95 -1.43 -19.91 18.54
N GLU A 96 -2.51 -20.62 18.24
CA GLU A 96 -2.55 -21.67 17.23
C GLU A 96 -2.87 -21.03 15.86
N VAL A 97 -2.10 -21.34 14.82
CA VAL A 97 -2.40 -20.88 13.46
C VAL A 97 -3.63 -21.63 12.96
N VAL A 98 -4.74 -20.92 12.82
CA VAL A 98 -6.01 -21.48 12.33
C VAL A 98 -6.10 -21.40 10.81
N GLN A 99 -5.52 -20.36 10.23
CA GLN A 99 -5.57 -20.13 8.78
C GLN A 99 -4.34 -19.36 8.32
N GLU A 100 -3.82 -19.75 7.16
CA GLU A 100 -2.81 -19.01 6.42
C GLU A 100 -3.42 -18.49 5.12
N ASN A 101 -3.38 -17.16 4.93
CA ASN A 101 -3.84 -16.51 3.72
C ASN A 101 -2.64 -15.90 2.99
N LYS A 102 -2.55 -16.14 1.68
CA LYS A 102 -1.56 -15.47 0.84
C LYS A 102 -1.93 -14.00 0.73
N VAL A 103 -0.99 -13.11 1.03
CA VAL A 103 -1.20 -11.66 0.91
C VAL A 103 -1.02 -11.28 -0.55
N ASP A 104 -2.00 -10.65 -1.19
CA ASP A 104 -1.79 -10.04 -2.51
C ASP A 104 -0.79 -8.89 -2.36
N ILE A 105 0.45 -9.11 -2.78
CA ILE A 105 1.52 -8.14 -2.55
C ILE A 105 1.37 -6.92 -3.44
N LYS A 106 0.72 -7.06 -4.60
CA LYS A 106 0.52 -5.93 -5.52
C LYS A 106 -0.48 -4.96 -4.91
N GLU A 107 -1.52 -5.50 -4.29
CA GLU A 107 -2.48 -4.70 -3.55
C GLU A 107 -1.88 -4.14 -2.26
N GLN A 108 -1.25 -4.99 -1.45
CA GLN A 108 -0.66 -4.60 -0.17
C GLN A 108 0.36 -3.45 -0.33
N PHE A 109 1.21 -3.55 -1.35
CA PHE A 109 2.23 -2.53 -1.62
C PHE A 109 1.77 -1.47 -2.62
N SER A 110 0.49 -1.45 -2.99
CA SER A 110 -0.10 -0.44 -3.88
C SER A 110 0.61 -0.31 -5.24
N ILE A 111 1.12 -1.44 -5.77
CA ILE A 111 1.82 -1.52 -7.06
C ILE A 111 0.90 -1.08 -8.20
N HIS A 112 -0.38 -1.49 -8.15
CA HIS A 112 -1.38 -1.07 -9.13
C HIS A 112 -1.59 0.44 -9.10
N ALA A 113 -1.87 1.03 -7.94
CA ALA A 113 -2.05 2.47 -7.79
C ALA A 113 -0.82 3.29 -8.24
N TYR A 114 0.39 2.79 -7.95
CA TYR A 114 1.62 3.43 -8.45
C TYR A 114 1.70 3.39 -9.98
N GLN A 115 1.38 2.26 -10.60
CA GLN A 115 1.41 2.11 -12.05
C GLN A 115 0.36 3.02 -12.72
N ASP A 116 -0.86 3.05 -12.17
CA ASP A 116 -1.93 3.92 -12.65
C ASP A 116 -1.54 5.41 -12.55
N LEU A 117 -0.92 5.81 -11.43
CA LEU A 117 -0.41 7.17 -11.27
C LEU A 117 0.69 7.50 -12.30
N LEU A 118 1.62 6.57 -12.54
CA LEU A 118 2.69 6.76 -13.51
C LEU A 118 2.14 6.89 -14.94
N ASP A 119 1.17 6.06 -15.30
CA ASP A 119 0.52 6.10 -16.60
C ASP A 119 -0.28 7.39 -16.77
N PHE A 120 -1.02 7.81 -15.74
CA PHE A 120 -1.69 9.10 -15.72
C PHE A 120 -0.73 10.27 -15.93
N ILE A 121 0.37 10.35 -15.16
CA ILE A 121 1.36 11.44 -15.27
C ILE A 121 2.00 11.44 -16.66
N THR A 122 2.41 10.28 -17.16
CA THR A 122 3.05 10.14 -18.48
C THR A 122 2.10 10.57 -19.59
N ASN A 123 0.80 10.28 -19.45
CA ASN A 123 -0.23 10.71 -20.37
C ASN A 123 -0.45 12.23 -20.30
N PHE A 124 -0.61 12.76 -19.08
CA PHE A 124 -0.81 14.18 -18.83
C PHE A 124 0.34 15.04 -19.37
N GLN A 125 1.58 14.57 -19.27
CA GLN A 125 2.75 15.26 -19.82
C GLN A 125 2.69 15.39 -21.35
N LYS A 126 2.05 14.44 -22.04
CA LYS A 126 1.88 14.46 -23.51
C LYS A 126 0.71 15.33 -23.96
N THR A 127 -0.42 15.27 -23.27
CA THR A 127 -1.66 15.93 -23.71
C THR A 127 -1.92 17.28 -23.05
N ARG A 128 -1.29 17.55 -21.89
CA ARG A 128 -1.43 18.75 -21.05
C ARG A 128 -2.87 19.17 -20.74
N SER A 129 -3.82 18.25 -20.89
CA SER A 129 -5.27 18.53 -20.83
C SER A 129 -6.03 17.58 -19.92
N GLY A 130 -5.36 16.59 -19.31
CA GLY A 130 -6.02 15.53 -18.55
C GLY A 130 -6.78 14.51 -19.40
N LYS A 131 -6.90 14.74 -20.72
CA LYS A 131 -7.53 13.78 -21.64
C LYS A 131 -6.59 12.61 -21.90
N PRO A 132 -7.07 11.36 -21.83
CA PRO A 132 -6.27 10.19 -22.13
C PRO A 132 -5.83 10.18 -23.60
N THR A 133 -4.56 9.88 -23.85
CA THR A 133 -4.06 9.51 -25.20
C THR A 133 -4.86 8.36 -25.82
N LYS A 134 -4.83 8.25 -27.16
CA LYS A 134 -5.47 7.15 -27.90
C LYS A 134 -5.06 5.76 -27.38
N ARG A 135 -3.80 5.60 -26.97
CA ARG A 135 -3.31 4.34 -26.38
C ARG A 135 -3.99 4.04 -25.05
N MET A 136 -4.02 5.01 -24.13
CA MET A 136 -4.68 4.83 -22.83
C MET A 136 -6.19 4.61 -23.00
N LEU A 137 -6.84 5.28 -23.95
CA LEU A 137 -8.23 5.02 -24.31
C LEU A 137 -8.46 3.57 -24.78
N ALA A 138 -7.52 2.99 -25.52
CA ALA A 138 -7.60 1.60 -25.93
C ALA A 138 -7.44 0.62 -24.74
N GLU A 139 -6.66 1.00 -23.72
CA GLU A 139 -6.46 0.22 -22.50
C GLU A 139 -7.70 0.30 -21.58
N ILE A 140 -8.22 1.51 -21.29
CA ILE A 140 -9.39 1.70 -20.41
C ILE A 140 -10.73 1.40 -21.09
N ARG A 141 -10.75 1.31 -22.44
CA ARG A 141 -11.93 1.02 -23.26
C ARG A 141 -13.14 1.91 -22.92
N ASN A 142 -14.19 1.31 -22.36
CA ASN A 142 -15.46 1.95 -22.03
C ASN A 142 -15.59 2.17 -20.52
N TRP A 143 -14.48 2.28 -19.79
CA TRP A 143 -14.52 2.55 -18.35
C TRP A 143 -15.30 3.85 -18.08
N ASP A 144 -16.37 3.72 -17.30
CA ASP A 144 -17.22 4.80 -16.83
C ASP A 144 -17.13 4.79 -15.29
N PRO A 145 -16.48 5.81 -14.68
CA PRO A 145 -16.14 5.83 -13.25
C PRO A 145 -17.35 5.89 -12.30
#